data_AF-A0A936CNR9-F1
#
_entry.id   AF-A0A936CNR9-F1
#
_cell.length_a   1.000
_cell.length_b   1.000
_cell.length_c   1.000
_cell.angle_alpha   90.00
_cell.angle_beta   90.00
_cell.angle_gamma   90.00
#
_symmetry.space_group_name_H-M   'P 1'
#
loop_
_entity.id
_entity.type
_entity.pdbx_description
1 polymer ?
#
loop_
_entity_poly.entity_id
_entity_poly.type
_entity_poly.pdbx_seq_one_letter_code
_entity_poly.pdbx_strand_id
1 'polypeptide(L)'
;MVNKKLQDFIEKAESVKDPDASIAIGYPATEGATSGQVTTIQIPYSSDVIYLSWIGSGCAIGIEGGLSIYFDNKEVLLSIYEGWKIYREKYLNNNAYKKLSVNQIDSWNGQWISFCLKYQNDKELDYNEFNPIEADKNKNLRIKKSKLAKSSLCIS
;
A
#
# COMPACT_ATOMS: atom_id res chain seq x y z
N MET A 1 -13.15 22.27 -0.71
CA MET A 1 -12.01 22.62 0.19
C MET A 1 -10.77 22.01 -0.43
N VAL A 2 -9.81 22.81 -0.88
CA VAL A 2 -8.56 22.29 -1.46
C VAL A 2 -7.71 21.70 -0.34
N ASN A 3 -7.25 20.46 -0.51
CA ASN A 3 -6.41 19.79 0.48
C ASN A 3 -5.00 20.43 0.44
N LYS A 4 -4.69 21.30 1.41
CA LYS A 4 -3.42 22.02 1.48
C LYS A 4 -2.20 21.09 1.41
N LYS A 5 -2.25 19.95 2.12
CA LYS A 5 -1.15 18.97 2.12
C LYS A 5 -0.89 18.38 0.73
N LEU A 6 -1.95 18.18 -0.06
CA LEU A 6 -1.82 17.69 -1.43
C LEU A 6 -1.17 18.74 -2.34
N GLN A 7 -1.52 20.02 -2.17
CA GLN A 7 -0.89 21.10 -2.93
C GLN A 7 0.59 21.26 -2.55
N ASP A 8 0.90 21.29 -1.25
CA ASP A 8 2.28 21.35 -0.77
C ASP A 8 3.12 20.17 -1.30
N PHE A 9 2.52 18.99 -1.43
CA PHE A 9 3.16 17.82 -2.05
C PHE A 9 3.41 18.03 -3.55
N ILE A 10 2.39 18.44 -4.31
CA ILE A 10 2.50 18.67 -5.76
C ILE A 10 3.57 19.72 -6.04
N GLU A 11 3.54 20.85 -5.34
CA GLU A 11 4.55 21.92 -5.52
C GLU A 11 5.97 21.40 -5.28
N LYS A 12 6.19 20.57 -4.26
CA LYS A 12 7.50 19.95 -4.00
C LYS A 12 7.88 18.91 -5.05
N ALA A 13 6.92 18.09 -5.49
CA ALA A 13 7.14 17.06 -6.50
C ALA A 13 7.41 17.64 -7.90
N GLU A 14 6.93 18.85 -8.21
CA GLU A 14 7.19 19.54 -9.49
C GLU A 14 8.43 20.45 -9.43
N SER A 15 8.80 20.97 -8.27
CA SER A 15 9.96 21.87 -8.10
C SER A 15 11.31 21.16 -7.94
N VAL A 16 11.36 19.84 -8.20
CA VAL A 16 12.41 18.90 -7.77
C VAL A 16 13.82 19.46 -7.88
N LYS A 17 14.40 19.73 -6.72
CA LYS A 17 15.84 19.72 -6.44
C LYS A 17 16.02 18.76 -5.27
N ASP A 18 16.80 17.71 -5.47
CA ASP A 18 17.17 16.70 -4.46
C ASP A 18 15.99 16.12 -3.66
N PRO A 19 15.22 15.19 -4.25
CA PRO A 19 14.08 14.59 -3.55
C PRO A 19 14.52 13.71 -2.39
N ASP A 20 13.72 13.75 -1.32
CA ASP A 20 13.94 13.00 -0.09
C ASP A 20 12.77 12.06 0.23
N ALA A 21 12.93 11.27 1.30
CA ALA A 21 11.90 10.34 1.80
C ALA A 21 10.54 10.99 2.11
N SER A 22 10.46 12.32 2.26
CA SER A 22 9.20 13.03 2.52
C SER A 22 8.35 13.21 1.26
N ILE A 23 8.98 13.18 0.09
CA ILE A 23 8.31 13.34 -1.20
C ILE A 23 8.47 12.14 -2.12
N ALA A 24 9.44 11.25 -1.90
CA ALA A 24 9.66 10.08 -2.73
C ALA A 24 9.95 8.83 -1.89
N ILE A 25 9.17 7.77 -2.10
CA ILE A 25 9.34 6.53 -1.34
C ILE A 25 10.61 5.82 -1.80
N GLY A 26 11.45 5.41 -0.84
CA GLY A 26 12.73 4.75 -1.11
C GLY A 26 13.92 5.68 -1.27
N TYR A 27 13.71 7.00 -1.19
CA TYR A 27 14.77 8.00 -1.17
C TYR A 27 15.30 8.20 0.26
N PRO A 28 16.54 8.68 0.41
CA PRO A 28 17.11 8.96 1.72
C PRO A 28 16.34 10.09 2.43
N ALA A 29 16.32 10.08 3.77
CA ALA A 29 15.81 11.20 4.55
C ALA A 29 16.84 12.35 4.61
N THR A 30 16.37 13.59 4.59
CA THR A 30 17.23 14.79 4.65
C THR A 30 17.90 14.99 6.01
N GLU A 31 17.22 14.67 7.11
CA GLU A 31 17.77 14.70 8.48
C GLU A 31 17.26 13.50 9.31
N GLY A 32 18.18 12.61 9.73
CA GLY A 32 17.89 11.54 10.69
C GLY A 32 17.96 10.11 10.15
N ALA A 33 18.00 9.16 11.10
CA ALA A 33 18.50 7.79 11.00
C ALA A 33 17.65 6.80 10.16
N THR A 34 17.38 7.08 8.90
CA THR A 34 17.13 6.04 7.88
C THR A 34 18.36 5.88 6.98
N SER A 35 19.54 5.78 7.61
CA SER A 35 20.84 5.53 6.96
C SER A 35 20.84 4.27 6.09
N GLY A 36 19.88 3.36 6.27
CA GLY A 36 19.72 2.16 5.45
C GLY A 36 19.32 2.40 3.99
N GLN A 37 18.88 3.62 3.63
CA GLN A 37 18.56 4.00 2.25
C GLN A 37 19.56 5.00 1.65
N VAL A 38 20.62 5.34 2.38
CA VAL A 38 21.73 6.13 1.82
C VAL A 38 22.56 5.19 0.95
N THR A 39 22.54 5.42 -0.35
CA THR A 39 23.25 4.60 -1.35
C THR A 39 24.17 5.48 -2.19
N THR A 40 25.30 4.91 -2.61
CA THR A 40 26.19 5.54 -3.62
C THR A 40 25.61 5.42 -5.03
N ILE A 41 24.57 4.61 -5.21
CA ILE A 41 23.84 4.49 -6.48
C ILE A 41 23.09 5.80 -6.72
N GLN A 42 23.31 6.41 -7.88
CA GLN A 42 22.52 7.56 -8.31
C GLN A 42 21.11 7.07 -8.67
N ILE A 43 20.13 7.47 -7.86
CA ILE A 43 18.72 7.19 -8.11
C ILE A 43 18.21 8.28 -9.06
N PRO A 44 17.71 7.94 -10.26
CA PRO A 44 17.16 8.93 -11.17
C PRO A 44 15.91 9.55 -10.55
N TYR A 45 15.79 10.86 -10.64
CA TYR A 45 14.62 11.58 -10.15
C TYR A 45 13.97 12.42 -11.25
N SER A 46 12.64 12.46 -11.21
CA SER A 46 11.75 13.36 -11.93
C SER A 46 10.42 13.42 -11.18
N SER A 47 9.55 14.38 -11.49
CA SER A 47 8.20 14.40 -10.95
C SER A 47 7.46 13.08 -11.22
N ASP A 48 7.59 12.52 -12.43
CA ASP A 48 7.05 11.20 -12.78
C ASP A 48 7.58 10.09 -11.87
N VAL A 49 8.89 10.02 -11.63
CA VAL A 49 9.49 9.01 -10.73
C VAL A 49 8.97 9.19 -9.30
N ILE A 50 8.81 10.43 -8.86
CA ILE A 50 8.25 10.74 -7.54
C ILE A 50 6.82 10.22 -7.43
N TYR A 51 5.95 10.55 -8.38
CA TYR A 51 4.56 10.04 -8.38
C TYR A 51 4.51 8.50 -8.45
N LEU A 52 5.34 7.91 -9.32
CA LEU A 52 5.43 6.45 -9.45
C LEU A 52 5.91 5.78 -8.17
N SER A 53 6.78 6.41 -7.37
CA SER A 53 7.20 5.86 -6.07
C SER A 53 6.03 5.73 -5.10
N TRP A 54 5.12 6.71 -5.06
CA TRP A 54 3.92 6.66 -4.23
C TRP A 54 2.89 5.67 -4.74
N ILE A 55 2.68 5.62 -6.06
CA ILE A 55 1.79 4.63 -6.68
C ILE A 55 2.30 3.21 -6.38
N GLY A 56 3.59 2.98 -6.58
CA GLY A 56 4.25 1.71 -6.28
C GLY A 56 4.09 1.33 -4.82
N SER A 57 4.37 2.26 -3.89
CA SER A 57 4.15 2.04 -2.45
C SER A 57 2.70 1.73 -2.12
N GLY A 58 1.74 2.43 -2.74
CA GLY A 58 0.32 2.18 -2.52
C GLY A 58 -0.12 0.79 -3.00
N CYS A 59 0.50 0.28 -4.07
CA CYS A 59 0.24 -1.04 -4.65
C CYS A 59 1.06 -2.18 -4.00
N ALA A 60 1.89 -1.88 -3.01
CA ALA A 60 2.70 -2.91 -2.36
C ALA A 60 1.82 -3.91 -1.59
N ILE A 61 2.21 -5.19 -1.59
CA ILE A 61 1.53 -6.25 -0.86
C ILE A 61 2.26 -6.55 0.44
N GLY A 62 1.62 -6.23 1.56
CA GLY A 62 2.15 -6.51 2.90
C GLY A 62 1.91 -7.96 3.33
N ILE A 63 2.97 -8.63 3.73
CA ILE A 63 2.92 -10.00 4.27
C ILE A 63 3.35 -10.04 5.74
N GLU A 64 3.13 -11.18 6.39
CA GLU A 64 3.65 -11.46 7.73
C GLU A 64 5.19 -11.30 7.77
N GLY A 65 5.71 -10.80 8.89
CA GLY A 65 7.14 -10.47 9.05
C GLY A 65 7.52 -9.03 8.71
N GLY A 66 6.55 -8.17 8.35
CA GLY A 66 6.79 -6.74 8.11
C GLY A 66 7.44 -6.44 6.76
N LEU A 67 7.34 -7.38 5.81
CA LEU A 67 7.82 -7.22 4.45
C LEU A 67 6.68 -6.74 3.55
N SER A 68 7.02 -5.89 2.59
CA SER A 68 6.14 -5.50 1.48
C SER A 68 6.76 -5.99 0.17
N ILE A 69 5.94 -6.62 -0.67
CA ILE A 69 6.35 -7.17 -1.97
C ILE A 69 5.75 -6.30 -3.06
N TYR A 70 6.56 -5.94 -4.04
CA TYR A 70 6.15 -5.20 -5.24
C TYR A 70 6.00 -6.17 -6.41
N PHE A 71 4.96 -5.99 -7.22
CA PHE A 71 4.67 -6.82 -8.37
C PHE A 71 4.59 -5.97 -9.64
N ASP A 72 5.28 -6.42 -10.69
CA ASP A 72 5.10 -5.92 -12.05
C ASP A 72 4.22 -6.90 -12.83
N ASN A 73 2.99 -7.07 -12.36
CA ASN A 73 1.98 -7.91 -13.02
C ASN A 73 0.68 -7.10 -13.11
N LYS A 74 0.23 -6.88 -14.35
CA LYS A 74 -0.95 -6.05 -14.65
C LYS A 74 -2.21 -6.53 -13.94
N GLU A 75 -2.45 -7.83 -13.89
CA GLU A 75 -3.65 -8.41 -13.29
C GLU A 75 -3.65 -8.20 -11.78
N VAL A 76 -2.53 -8.47 -11.12
CA VAL A 76 -2.34 -8.20 -9.69
C VAL A 76 -2.56 -6.72 -9.37
N LEU A 77 -1.95 -5.81 -10.13
CA LEU A 77 -2.09 -4.36 -9.91
C LEU A 77 -3.54 -3.89 -10.11
N LEU A 78 -4.23 -4.40 -11.13
CA LEU A 78 -5.63 -4.06 -11.39
C LEU A 78 -6.54 -4.61 -10.28
N SER A 79 -6.32 -5.85 -9.82
CA SER A 79 -7.06 -6.43 -8.70
C SER A 79 -6.89 -5.60 -7.43
N ILE A 80 -5.67 -5.14 -7.10
CA ILE A 80 -5.41 -4.26 -5.95
C ILE A 80 -6.23 -2.98 -6.07
N TYR A 81 -6.16 -2.31 -7.23
CA TYR A 81 -6.90 -1.07 -7.49
C TYR A 81 -8.41 -1.24 -7.30
N GLU A 82 -8.98 -2.34 -7.80
CA GLU A 82 -10.41 -2.66 -7.61
C GLU A 82 -10.74 -2.88 -6.13
N GLY A 83 -9.88 -3.60 -5.41
CA GLY A 83 -10.01 -3.82 -3.96
C GLY A 83 -10.02 -2.52 -3.16
N TRP A 84 -9.38 -1.45 -3.61
CA TRP A 84 -9.40 -0.16 -2.91
C TRP A 84 -10.79 0.48 -2.86
N LYS A 85 -11.66 0.20 -3.85
CA LYS A 85 -13.05 0.68 -3.82
C LYS A 85 -13.78 0.04 -2.64
N ILE A 86 -13.67 -1.27 -2.52
CA ILE A 86 -14.24 -2.06 -1.41
C ILE A 86 -13.65 -1.62 -0.07
N TYR A 87 -12.33 -1.38 0.00
CA TYR A 87 -11.68 -0.93 1.22
C TYR A 87 -12.27 0.40 1.74
N ARG A 88 -12.42 1.36 0.84
CA ARG A 88 -12.96 2.68 1.16
C ARG A 88 -14.41 2.59 1.62
N GLU A 89 -15.24 1.88 0.86
CA GLU A 89 -16.67 1.77 1.13
C GLU A 89 -16.96 1.02 2.45
N LYS A 90 -16.30 -0.12 2.67
CA LYS A 90 -16.57 -0.96 3.85
C LYS A 90 -15.92 -0.42 5.12
N TYR A 91 -14.72 0.16 5.03
CA TYR A 91 -13.91 0.47 6.20
C TYR A 91 -13.59 1.96 6.34
N LEU A 92 -12.88 2.58 5.39
CA LEU A 92 -12.35 3.94 5.60
C LEU A 92 -13.43 5.01 5.72
N ASN A 93 -14.52 4.90 4.94
CA ASN A 93 -15.64 5.84 4.97
C ASN A 93 -16.71 5.46 5.99
N ASN A 94 -16.56 4.32 6.68
CA ASN A 94 -17.53 3.80 7.61
C ASN A 94 -17.16 4.18 9.05
N ASN A 95 -18.06 4.91 9.72
CA ASN A 95 -17.85 5.40 11.08
C ASN A 95 -17.61 4.29 12.12
N ALA A 96 -18.07 3.06 11.87
CA ALA A 96 -17.80 1.91 12.74
C ALA A 96 -16.30 1.58 12.86
N TYR A 97 -15.51 1.96 11.86
CA TYR A 97 -14.07 1.67 11.79
C TYR A 97 -13.20 2.92 12.02
N LYS A 98 -13.71 3.95 12.69
CA LYS A 98 -12.90 5.14 13.06
C LYS A 98 -11.64 4.83 13.87
N LYS A 99 -11.60 3.69 14.56
CA LYS A 99 -10.44 3.20 15.32
C LYS A 99 -9.54 2.26 14.53
N LEU A 100 -9.77 2.14 13.22
CA LEU A 100 -8.86 1.41 12.34
C LEU A 100 -7.51 2.12 12.32
N SER A 101 -6.46 1.36 12.57
CA SER A 101 -5.09 1.83 12.53
C SER A 101 -4.79 2.49 11.18
N VAL A 102 -4.01 3.56 11.19
CA VAL A 102 -3.56 4.23 9.96
C VAL A 102 -2.54 3.38 9.20
N ASN A 103 -2.26 3.74 7.94
CA ASN A 103 -1.22 3.13 7.10
C ASN A 103 -1.34 1.60 6.95
N GLN A 104 -2.56 1.12 6.73
CA GLN A 104 -2.84 -0.32 6.57
C GLN A 104 -3.02 -0.76 5.11
N ILE A 105 -2.69 0.10 4.13
CA ILE A 105 -2.95 -0.21 2.71
C ILE A 105 -2.21 -1.46 2.24
N ASP A 106 -0.95 -1.64 2.63
CA ASP A 106 -0.18 -2.85 2.29
C ASP A 106 -0.82 -4.12 2.91
N SER A 107 -1.27 -4.02 4.17
CA SER A 107 -1.97 -5.12 4.86
C SER A 107 -3.28 -5.46 4.15
N TRP A 108 -4.02 -4.43 3.73
CA TRP A 108 -5.25 -4.58 2.94
C TRP A 108 -4.96 -5.30 1.62
N ASN A 109 -3.99 -4.81 0.84
CA ASN A 109 -3.62 -5.38 -0.45
C ASN A 109 -3.26 -6.87 -0.30
N GLY A 110 -2.50 -7.24 0.74
CA GLY A 110 -2.17 -8.64 0.99
C GLY A 110 -3.37 -9.52 1.32
N GLN A 111 -4.30 -9.04 2.15
CA GLN A 111 -5.53 -9.79 2.45
C GLN A 111 -6.44 -9.90 1.24
N TRP A 112 -6.57 -8.80 0.49
CA TRP A 112 -7.39 -8.73 -0.71
C TRP A 112 -6.90 -9.71 -1.78
N ILE A 113 -5.61 -9.72 -2.10
CA ILE A 113 -5.05 -10.66 -3.07
C ILE A 113 -5.16 -12.10 -2.59
N SER A 114 -4.98 -12.36 -1.30
CA SER A 114 -5.19 -13.71 -0.74
C SER A 114 -6.64 -14.18 -0.92
N PHE A 115 -7.59 -13.27 -0.76
CA PHE A 115 -9.00 -13.53 -1.00
C PHE A 115 -9.27 -13.79 -2.48
N CYS A 116 -8.83 -12.92 -3.38
CA CYS A 116 -8.99 -13.12 -4.83
C CYS A 116 -8.42 -14.47 -5.29
N LEU A 117 -7.22 -14.85 -4.84
CA LEU A 117 -6.60 -16.12 -5.20
C LEU A 117 -7.38 -17.34 -4.65
N LYS A 118 -7.93 -17.24 -3.43
CA LYS A 118 -8.72 -18.33 -2.84
C LYS A 118 -9.98 -18.63 -3.66
N TYR A 119 -10.58 -17.62 -4.27
CA TYR A 119 -11.84 -17.71 -4.99
C TYR A 119 -11.67 -17.47 -6.50
N GLN A 120 -10.46 -17.63 -7.04
CA GLN A 120 -10.15 -17.36 -8.45
C GLN A 120 -10.95 -18.20 -9.46
N ASN A 121 -11.50 -19.33 -9.01
CA ASN A 121 -12.31 -20.25 -9.83
C ASN A 121 -13.82 -20.01 -9.66
N ASP A 122 -14.22 -19.08 -8.80
CA ASP A 122 -15.62 -18.81 -8.51
C ASP A 122 -16.18 -17.83 -9.52
N LYS A 123 -17.45 -18.03 -9.91
CA LYS A 123 -18.10 -17.18 -10.93
C LYS A 123 -18.39 -15.76 -10.44
N GLU A 124 -18.58 -15.59 -9.13
CA GLU A 124 -18.77 -14.31 -8.46
C GLU A 124 -18.10 -14.34 -7.09
N LEU A 125 -17.43 -13.25 -6.74
CA LEU A 125 -16.81 -13.06 -5.43
C LEU A 125 -17.84 -12.45 -4.46
N ASP A 126 -18.20 -13.18 -3.40
CA ASP A 126 -18.99 -12.60 -2.31
C ASP A 126 -18.08 -11.83 -1.35
N TYR A 127 -18.03 -10.51 -1.55
CA TYR A 127 -17.23 -9.63 -0.71
C TYR A 127 -17.76 -9.53 0.73
N ASN A 128 -18.99 -9.96 1.02
CA ASN A 128 -19.56 -9.87 2.38
C ASN A 128 -18.91 -10.85 3.35
N GLU A 129 -18.39 -11.97 2.85
CA GLU A 129 -17.60 -12.90 3.64
C GLU A 129 -16.18 -12.37 3.94
N PHE A 130 -15.71 -11.38 3.17
CA PHE A 130 -14.39 -10.80 3.35
C PHE A 130 -14.37 -9.78 4.49
N ASN A 131 -13.90 -10.23 5.67
CA ASN A 131 -13.64 -9.37 6.82
C ASN A 131 -12.24 -9.61 7.39
N PRO A 132 -11.22 -8.86 6.93
CA PRO A 132 -9.84 -9.05 7.37
C PRO A 132 -9.49 -8.26 8.65
N ILE A 133 -10.48 -7.75 9.39
CA ILE A 133 -10.25 -6.92 10.58
C ILE A 133 -9.96 -7.80 11.80
N GLU A 134 -8.96 -7.41 12.57
CA GLU A 134 -8.63 -7.99 13.87
C GLU A 134 -8.37 -6.89 14.91
N ALA A 135 -8.47 -7.25 16.19
CA ALA A 135 -8.03 -6.39 17.28
C ALA A 135 -6.54 -6.61 17.54
N ASP A 136 -5.78 -5.53 17.71
CA ASP A 136 -4.40 -5.61 18.20
C ASP A 136 -4.35 -5.84 19.72
N LYS A 137 -3.13 -5.97 20.27
CA LYS A 137 -2.91 -6.18 21.71
C LYS A 137 -3.52 -5.06 22.59
N ASN A 138 -3.69 -3.86 22.01
CA ASN A 138 -4.23 -2.68 22.66
C ASN A 138 -5.73 -2.47 22.35
N LYS A 139 -6.39 -3.47 21.74
CA LYS A 139 -7.80 -3.42 21.31
C LYS A 139 -8.11 -2.37 20.23
N ASN A 140 -7.09 -1.86 19.52
CA ASN A 140 -7.31 -1.07 18.30
C ASN A 140 -7.64 -2.01 17.14
N LEU A 141 -8.41 -1.52 16.18
CA LEU A 141 -8.72 -2.29 14.98
C LEU A 141 -7.55 -2.19 14.01
N ARG A 142 -7.19 -3.30 13.36
CA ARG A 142 -6.20 -3.32 12.27
C ARG A 142 -6.57 -4.38 11.26
N ILE A 143 -5.90 -4.35 10.11
CA ILE A 143 -6.03 -5.38 9.09
C ILE A 143 -5.05 -6.50 9.42
N LYS A 144 -5.54 -7.74 9.41
CA LYS A 144 -4.73 -8.93 9.59
C LYS A 144 -3.60 -8.98 8.55
N LYS A 145 -2.39 -9.36 8.95
CA LYS A 145 -1.29 -9.57 8.00
C LYS A 145 -1.51 -10.84 7.19
N SER A 146 -1.29 -10.78 5.87
CA SER A 146 -1.47 -11.95 5.01
C SER A 146 -0.34 -12.95 5.21
N LYS A 147 -0.71 -14.24 5.19
CA LYS A 147 0.22 -15.38 5.19
C LYS A 147 0.58 -15.86 3.78
N LEU A 148 0.30 -15.05 2.75
CA LEU A 148 0.57 -15.36 1.34
C LEU A 148 1.89 -16.12 1.21
N ALA A 149 1.79 -17.43 0.99
CA ALA A 149 2.93 -18.31 0.89
C ALA A 149 3.52 -18.16 -0.51
N LYS A 150 4.86 -18.20 -0.63
CA LYS A 150 5.57 -18.15 -1.92
C LYS A 150 5.01 -19.10 -2.98
N SER A 151 4.39 -20.22 -2.58
CA SER A 151 3.80 -21.21 -3.47
C SER A 151 2.50 -20.78 -4.17
N SER A 152 1.78 -19.79 -3.64
CA SER A 152 0.48 -19.33 -4.17
C SER A 152 0.62 -18.23 -5.23
N LEU A 153 1.84 -17.71 -5.43
CA LEU A 153 2.17 -16.63 -6.36
C LEU A 153 2.79 -17.11 -7.67
N CYS A 154 2.86 -18.44 -7.88
CA CYS A 154 3.20 -19.02 -9.17
C CYS A 154 2.04 -18.80 -10.16
N ILE A 155 1.82 -17.55 -10.56
CA ILE A 155 1.06 -17.21 -11.75
C ILE A 155 2.07 -17.38 -12.90
N SER A 156 2.07 -18.59 -13.46
CA SER A 156 2.86 -18.99 -14.64
C SER A 156 2.23 -18.46 -15.91
#